data_AF-A0A0Q8VIP9-F1
#
_entry.id   AF-A0A0Q8VIP9-F1
#
_cell.length_a   1.000
_cell.length_b   1.000
_cell.length_c   1.000
_cell.angle_alpha   90.00
_cell.angle_beta   90.00
_cell.angle_gamma   90.00
#
_symmetry.space_group_name_H-M   'P 1'
#
loop_
_entity.id
_entity.type
_entity.pdbx_description
1 polymer ?
#
loop_
_entity_poly.entity_id
_entity_poly.type
_entity_poly.pdbx_seq_one_letter_code
_entity_poly.pdbx_strand_id
1 'polypeptide(L)'
;MTQAEVAAGEVTAAYLSRVERGQRRLAAPLLERIAGRLHTTAAELLATHSLNEARTRALRVEEAAVLVAIGEYARAEEVAAGVLGRLDAGEDGALRASAVRVRAEALLALGDHESAVSVTEPLVDSNDLNAVRALILLGRCHCALDAPARAMKVIDLAERLISTLGVEGLGESLWLAAVKAEAQCQQGRFHRASQICRDGLAASAHLPVDADASRYLRAAAAESMTGGATPAAMELTTAALTILDARNGLTALRSIQTRAEALT
;
A
#
# COMPACT_ATOMS: atom_id res chain seq x y z
N MET A 1 -37.47 -17.27 5.41
CA MET A 1 -37.69 -17.10 6.86
C MET A 1 -37.66 -15.60 7.16
N THR A 2 -38.69 -15.06 7.80
CA THR A 2 -38.78 -13.62 8.15
C THR A 2 -38.08 -13.33 9.48
N GLN A 3 -37.70 -12.07 9.76
CA GLN A 3 -37.08 -11.70 11.05
C GLN A 3 -37.98 -12.04 12.25
N ALA A 4 -39.30 -11.97 12.09
CA ALA A 4 -40.25 -12.36 13.12
C ALA A 4 -40.24 -13.87 13.37
N GLU A 5 -40.10 -14.68 12.31
CA GLU A 5 -39.95 -16.14 12.41
C GLU A 5 -38.61 -16.55 13.05
N VAL A 6 -37.53 -15.85 12.70
CA VAL A 6 -36.19 -16.07 13.30
C VAL A 6 -36.20 -15.73 14.79
N ALA A 7 -36.81 -14.58 15.14
CA ALA A 7 -36.88 -14.10 16.51
C ALA A 7 -37.78 -14.96 17.41
N ALA A 8 -38.84 -15.57 16.84
CA ALA A 8 -39.79 -16.46 17.49
C ALA A 8 -40.27 -15.99 18.89
N GLY A 9 -40.48 -14.68 19.05
CA GLY A 9 -40.93 -14.08 20.32
C GLY A 9 -39.88 -13.95 21.42
N GLU A 10 -38.65 -14.45 21.23
CA GLU A 10 -37.57 -14.30 22.22
C GLU A 10 -36.94 -12.91 22.21
N VAL A 11 -36.91 -12.28 21.05
CA VAL A 11 -36.49 -10.89 20.87
C VAL A 11 -37.44 -10.18 19.91
N THR A 12 -37.47 -8.85 19.98
CA THR A 12 -38.25 -8.07 19.03
C THR A 12 -37.56 -8.06 17.66
N ALA A 13 -38.32 -8.00 16.57
CA ALA A 13 -37.75 -7.82 15.22
C ALA A 13 -36.84 -6.57 15.16
N ALA A 14 -37.20 -5.51 15.90
CA ALA A 14 -36.38 -4.31 16.04
C ALA A 14 -35.06 -4.54 16.81
N TYR A 15 -34.99 -5.51 17.72
CA TYR A 15 -33.74 -5.93 18.36
C TYR A 15 -32.88 -6.72 17.38
N LEU A 16 -33.47 -7.70 16.68
CA LEU A 16 -32.78 -8.51 15.68
C LEU A 16 -32.22 -7.65 14.54
N SER A 17 -33.00 -6.69 14.05
CA SER A 17 -32.57 -5.72 13.03
C SER A 17 -31.39 -4.83 13.50
N ARG A 18 -31.27 -4.56 14.80
CA ARG A 18 -30.11 -3.82 15.36
C ARG A 18 -28.88 -4.72 15.47
N VAL A 19 -29.08 -6.00 15.78
CA VAL A 19 -28.01 -7.01 15.77
C VAL A 19 -27.48 -7.21 14.35
N GLU A 20 -28.36 -7.37 13.36
CA GLU A 20 -27.98 -7.55 11.95
C GLU A 20 -27.20 -6.34 11.40
N ARG A 21 -27.48 -5.14 11.90
CA ARG A 21 -26.75 -3.91 11.59
C ARG A 21 -25.46 -3.72 12.40
N GLY A 22 -25.07 -4.71 13.21
CA GLY A 22 -23.86 -4.68 14.05
C GLY A 22 -23.95 -3.73 15.24
N GLN A 23 -25.13 -3.17 15.55
CA GLN A 23 -25.31 -2.19 16.63
C GLN A 23 -25.45 -2.84 18.01
N ARG A 24 -25.68 -4.16 18.06
CA ARG A 24 -25.74 -4.95 19.30
C ARG A 24 -25.17 -6.36 19.09
N ARG A 25 -24.50 -6.89 20.12
CA ARG A 25 -24.10 -8.29 20.16
C ARG A 25 -25.22 -9.15 20.74
N LEU A 26 -25.40 -10.34 20.17
CA LEU A 26 -26.27 -11.38 20.74
C LEU A 26 -25.58 -12.01 21.95
N ALA A 27 -26.36 -12.31 22.98
CA ALA A 27 -25.90 -13.18 24.05
C ALA A 27 -25.72 -14.61 23.50
N ALA A 28 -24.70 -15.33 23.95
CA ALA A 28 -24.38 -16.68 23.48
C ALA A 28 -25.58 -17.66 23.44
N PRO A 29 -26.45 -17.72 24.48
CA PRO A 29 -27.60 -18.63 24.46
C PRO A 29 -28.64 -18.29 23.38
N LEU A 30 -28.75 -17.01 23.02
CA LEU A 30 -29.67 -16.54 22.00
C LEU A 30 -29.09 -16.77 20.60
N LEU A 31 -27.78 -16.64 20.44
CA LEU A 31 -27.08 -16.96 19.19
C LEU A 31 -27.21 -18.45 18.82
N GLU A 32 -27.03 -19.36 19.79
CA GLU A 32 -27.20 -20.80 19.57
C GLU A 32 -28.63 -21.17 19.12
N ARG A 33 -29.64 -20.55 19.73
CA ARG A 33 -31.04 -20.78 19.36
C ARG A 33 -31.38 -20.24 17.97
N ILE A 34 -30.87 -19.06 17.62
CA ILE A 34 -31.01 -18.49 16.28
C ILE A 34 -30.30 -19.38 15.25
N ALA A 35 -29.09 -19.86 15.55
CA ALA A 35 -28.33 -20.77 14.69
C ALA A 35 -29.09 -22.08 14.43
N GLY A 36 -29.64 -22.69 15.48
CA GLY A 36 -30.44 -23.91 15.37
C GLY A 36 -31.67 -23.73 14.46
N ARG A 37 -32.33 -22.56 14.49
CA ARG A 37 -33.46 -22.25 13.59
C ARG A 37 -33.04 -22.04 12.13
N LEU A 38 -31.83 -21.52 11.93
CA LEU A 38 -31.25 -21.31 10.62
C LEU A 38 -30.56 -22.58 10.06
N HIS A 39 -30.66 -23.71 10.77
CA HIS A 39 -29.99 -24.96 10.42
C HIS A 39 -28.46 -24.79 10.21
N THR A 40 -27.85 -23.94 11.03
CA THR A 40 -26.41 -23.66 11.05
C THR A 40 -25.90 -23.72 12.50
N THR A 41 -24.60 -23.57 12.71
CA THR A 41 -24.02 -23.48 14.05
C THR A 41 -23.70 -22.04 14.43
N ALA A 42 -23.68 -21.75 15.75
CA ALA A 42 -23.22 -20.45 16.23
C ALA A 42 -21.78 -20.16 15.77
N ALA A 43 -20.95 -21.21 15.67
CA ALA A 43 -19.60 -21.12 15.14
C ALA A 43 -19.57 -20.69 13.67
N GLU A 44 -20.43 -21.24 12.81
CA GLU A 44 -20.54 -20.86 11.40
C GLU A 44 -21.02 -19.41 11.24
N LEU A 45 -22.00 -18.98 12.02
CA LEU A 45 -22.47 -17.58 12.01
C LEU A 45 -21.36 -16.60 12.43
N LEU A 46 -20.59 -16.95 13.47
CA LEU A 46 -19.47 -16.14 13.93
C LEU A 46 -18.31 -16.15 12.94
N ALA A 47 -18.01 -17.29 12.31
CA ALA A 47 -17.00 -17.41 11.25
C ALA A 47 -17.38 -16.57 10.02
N THR A 48 -18.67 -16.52 9.67
CA THR A 48 -19.15 -15.65 8.58
C THR A 48 -18.98 -14.17 8.93
N HIS A 49 -19.23 -13.80 10.18
CA HIS A 49 -19.02 -12.43 10.65
C HIS A 49 -17.55 -12.02 10.61
N SER A 50 -16.63 -12.87 11.10
CA SER A 50 -15.19 -12.57 11.09
C SER A 50 -14.63 -12.46 9.66
N LEU A 51 -15.10 -13.29 8.72
CA LEU A 51 -14.73 -13.19 7.31
C LEU A 51 -15.23 -11.87 6.68
N ASN A 52 -16.43 -11.43 7.01
CA ASN A 52 -16.97 -10.16 6.53
C ASN A 52 -16.21 -8.95 7.12
N GLU A 53 -15.80 -9.01 8.38
CA GLU A 53 -14.96 -7.97 8.98
C GLU A 53 -13.58 -7.90 8.33
N ALA A 54 -12.93 -9.04 8.12
CA ALA A 54 -11.64 -9.10 7.43
C ALA A 54 -11.72 -8.54 6.00
N ARG A 55 -12.77 -8.89 5.26
CA ARG A 55 -13.04 -8.33 3.92
C ARG A 55 -13.29 -6.82 3.98
N THR A 56 -14.05 -6.36 4.96
CA THR A 56 -14.32 -4.93 5.15
C THR A 56 -13.02 -4.18 5.44
N ARG A 57 -12.15 -4.72 6.29
CA ARG A 57 -10.83 -4.12 6.58
C ARG A 57 -9.93 -4.11 5.35
N ALA A 58 -9.88 -5.19 4.57
CA ALA A 58 -9.16 -5.22 3.30
C ALA A 58 -9.66 -4.15 2.33
N LEU A 59 -10.99 -4.00 2.17
CA LEU A 59 -11.58 -2.95 1.33
C LEU A 59 -11.22 -1.55 1.82
N ARG A 60 -11.17 -1.31 3.14
CA ARG A 60 -10.73 -0.03 3.71
C ARG A 60 -9.26 0.29 3.43
N VAL A 61 -8.39 -0.72 3.44
CA VAL A 61 -6.98 -0.52 3.05
C VAL A 61 -6.87 -0.20 1.56
N GLU A 62 -7.67 -0.85 0.72
CA GLU A 62 -7.74 -0.50 -0.70
C GLU A 62 -8.30 0.93 -0.91
N GLU A 63 -9.36 1.32 -0.20
CA GLU A 63 -9.88 2.70 -0.18
C GLU A 63 -8.77 3.69 0.18
N ALA A 64 -7.98 3.42 1.22
CA ALA A 64 -6.86 4.26 1.61
C ALA A 64 -5.79 4.35 0.51
N ALA A 65 -5.47 3.24 -0.16
CA ALA A 65 -4.51 3.25 -1.28
C ALA A 65 -5.00 4.11 -2.47
N VAL A 66 -6.31 4.10 -2.72
CA VAL A 66 -6.93 4.99 -3.71
C VAL A 66 -6.82 6.45 -3.30
N LEU A 67 -7.12 6.75 -2.03
CA LEU A 67 -6.99 8.10 -1.48
C LEU A 67 -5.57 8.65 -1.64
N VAL A 68 -4.54 7.83 -1.40
CA VAL A 68 -3.13 8.21 -1.68
C VAL A 68 -2.95 8.59 -3.15
N ALA A 69 -3.43 7.79 -4.09
CA ALA A 69 -3.21 8.09 -5.51
C ALA A 69 -3.93 9.32 -6.03
N ILE A 70 -5.08 9.67 -5.46
CA ILE A 70 -5.79 10.90 -5.84
C ILE A 70 -5.33 12.13 -5.04
N GLY A 71 -4.34 11.98 -4.16
CA GLY A 71 -3.76 13.07 -3.38
C GLY A 71 -4.46 13.40 -2.06
N GLU A 72 -5.42 12.58 -1.63
CA GLU A 72 -6.18 12.74 -0.38
C GLU A 72 -5.42 12.14 0.82
N TYR A 73 -4.17 12.57 1.03
CA TYR A 73 -3.22 11.94 1.94
C TYR A 73 -3.65 11.94 3.41
N ALA A 74 -4.21 13.07 3.90
CA ALA A 74 -4.67 13.16 5.29
C ALA A 74 -5.78 12.14 5.59
N ARG A 75 -6.71 11.97 4.66
CA ARG A 75 -7.80 11.00 4.79
C ARG A 75 -7.29 9.57 4.61
N ALA A 76 -6.33 9.34 3.72
CA ALA A 76 -5.69 8.03 3.58
C ALA A 76 -4.99 7.58 4.87
N GLU A 77 -4.26 8.49 5.53
CA GLU A 77 -3.60 8.25 6.82
C GLU A 77 -4.64 7.86 7.88
N GLU A 78 -5.72 8.64 8.01
CA GLU A 78 -6.78 8.37 8.99
C GLU A 78 -7.43 7.00 8.78
N VAL A 79 -7.76 6.65 7.53
CA VAL A 79 -8.37 5.36 7.20
C VAL A 79 -7.40 4.21 7.50
N ALA A 80 -6.14 4.32 7.08
CA ALA A 80 -5.14 3.29 7.30
C ALA A 80 -4.81 3.11 8.80
N ALA A 81 -4.65 4.21 9.54
CA ALA A 81 -4.47 4.20 10.99
C ALA A 81 -5.67 3.58 11.71
N GLY A 82 -6.90 3.89 11.26
CA GLY A 82 -8.14 3.32 11.78
C GLY A 82 -8.29 1.82 11.50
N VAL A 83 -7.70 1.30 10.42
CA VAL A 83 -7.61 -0.16 10.19
C VAL A 83 -6.57 -0.76 11.14
N LEU A 84 -5.36 -0.19 11.20
CA LEU A 84 -4.27 -0.69 12.04
C LEU A 84 -4.64 -0.74 13.53
N GLY A 85 -5.35 0.27 14.03
CA GLY A 85 -5.82 0.32 15.42
C GLY A 85 -6.88 -0.72 15.77
N ARG A 86 -7.45 -1.41 14.77
CA ARG A 86 -8.42 -2.50 14.94
C ARG A 86 -7.85 -3.88 14.61
N LEU A 87 -6.60 -3.96 14.15
CA LEU A 87 -5.94 -5.24 13.86
C LEU A 87 -5.30 -5.81 15.13
N ASP A 88 -5.70 -7.02 15.49
CA ASP A 88 -5.07 -7.75 16.59
C ASP A 88 -3.66 -8.23 16.19
N ALA A 89 -2.82 -8.50 17.20
CA ALA A 89 -1.41 -8.89 17.00
C ALA A 89 -1.21 -10.22 16.23
N GLY A 90 -2.27 -11.03 16.08
CA GLY A 90 -2.25 -12.29 15.34
C GLY A 90 -3.01 -12.27 14.00
N GLU A 91 -3.55 -11.13 13.58
CA GLU A 91 -4.30 -11.03 12.32
C GLU A 91 -3.39 -10.79 11.10
N ASP A 92 -3.82 -11.37 9.97
CA ASP A 92 -3.21 -11.41 8.63
C ASP A 92 -2.07 -10.39 8.38
N GLY A 93 -0.83 -10.89 8.44
CA GLY A 93 0.38 -10.09 8.25
C GLY A 93 0.42 -9.35 6.92
N ALA A 94 -0.21 -9.89 5.87
CA ALA A 94 -0.27 -9.22 4.57
C ALA A 94 -1.19 -7.99 4.61
N LEU A 95 -2.34 -8.08 5.27
CA LEU A 95 -3.24 -6.94 5.45
C LEU A 95 -2.59 -5.85 6.29
N ARG A 96 -1.92 -6.24 7.39
CA ARG A 96 -1.15 -5.31 8.24
C ARG A 96 -0.06 -4.62 7.42
N ALA A 97 0.75 -5.37 6.67
CA ALA A 97 1.81 -4.81 5.84
C ALA A 97 1.26 -3.82 4.80
N SER A 98 0.13 -4.15 4.15
CA SER A 98 -0.52 -3.26 3.19
C SER A 98 -1.03 -1.97 3.85
N ALA A 99 -1.68 -2.06 5.01
CA ALA A 99 -2.17 -0.90 5.76
C ALA A 99 -1.02 0.01 6.24
N VAL A 100 0.06 -0.58 6.75
CA VAL A 100 1.26 0.15 7.15
C VAL A 100 1.89 0.88 5.95
N ARG A 101 2.03 0.20 4.80
CA ARG A 101 2.59 0.80 3.59
C ARG A 101 1.76 2.01 3.13
N VAL A 102 0.44 1.88 3.05
CA VAL A 102 -0.44 2.98 2.64
C VAL A 102 -0.34 4.16 3.61
N ARG A 103 -0.31 3.88 4.92
CA ARG A 103 -0.12 4.91 5.94
C ARG A 103 1.22 5.62 5.79
N ALA A 104 2.29 4.87 5.54
CA ALA A 104 3.63 5.42 5.35
C ALA A 104 3.72 6.30 4.09
N GLU A 105 3.10 5.89 2.98
CA GLU A 105 3.01 6.69 1.75
C GLU A 105 2.25 7.99 2.01
N ALA A 106 1.15 7.95 2.77
CA ALA A 106 0.40 9.13 3.16
C ALA A 106 1.22 10.07 4.07
N LEU A 107 1.90 9.54 5.09
CA LEU A 107 2.75 10.31 5.99
C LEU A 107 3.91 10.98 5.25
N LEU A 108 4.56 10.25 4.33
CA LEU A 108 5.61 10.80 3.46
C LEU A 108 5.08 11.99 2.65
N ALA A 109 3.92 11.85 2.01
CA ALA A 109 3.33 12.91 1.20
C ALA A 109 2.87 14.13 2.03
N LEU A 110 2.51 13.92 3.30
CA LEU A 110 2.17 14.99 4.26
C LEU A 110 3.39 15.70 4.85
N GLY A 111 4.61 15.21 4.58
CA GLY A 111 5.84 15.77 5.12
C GLY A 111 6.26 15.20 6.48
N ASP A 112 5.50 14.26 7.05
CA ASP A 112 5.85 13.59 8.32
C ASP A 112 6.77 12.38 8.06
N HIS A 113 7.99 12.69 7.60
CA HIS A 113 8.95 11.69 7.15
C HIS A 113 9.47 10.81 8.31
N GLU A 114 9.59 11.35 9.52
CA GLU A 114 10.05 10.59 10.69
C GLU A 114 9.02 9.52 11.08
N SER A 115 7.74 9.87 11.14
CA SER A 115 6.68 8.89 11.38
C SER A 115 6.61 7.87 10.25
N ALA A 116 6.78 8.30 8.98
CA ALA A 116 6.81 7.40 7.83
C ALA A 116 7.93 6.35 7.93
N VAL A 117 9.14 6.75 8.37
CA VAL A 117 10.24 5.82 8.66
C VAL A 117 9.83 4.84 9.76
N SER A 118 9.40 5.35 10.91
CA SER A 118 9.10 4.54 12.09
C SER A 118 8.05 3.46 11.83
N VAL A 119 7.01 3.78 11.04
CA VAL A 119 5.98 2.78 10.72
C VAL A 119 6.45 1.77 9.67
N THR A 120 7.38 2.14 8.78
CA THR A 120 7.83 1.29 7.66
C THR A 120 8.95 0.32 8.08
N GLU A 121 9.81 0.73 9.01
CA GLU A 121 10.95 -0.10 9.48
C GLU A 121 10.58 -1.54 9.83
N PRO A 122 9.48 -1.84 10.54
CA PRO A 122 9.11 -3.22 10.87
C PRO A 122 8.73 -4.09 9.65
N LEU A 123 8.49 -3.51 8.47
CA LEU A 123 8.10 -4.26 7.28
C LEU A 123 9.28 -4.88 6.52
N VAL A 124 10.53 -4.54 6.87
CA VAL A 124 11.71 -5.01 6.13
C VAL A 124 12.23 -6.37 6.59
N ASP A 125 11.67 -6.91 7.67
CA ASP A 125 12.12 -8.18 8.27
C ASP A 125 11.70 -9.42 7.46
N SER A 126 10.82 -9.26 6.46
CA SER A 126 10.41 -10.35 5.56
C SER A 126 11.35 -10.50 4.36
N ASN A 127 11.37 -11.69 3.76
CA ASN A 127 12.14 -11.98 2.54
C ASN A 127 11.20 -12.14 1.32
N ASP A 128 10.37 -11.12 1.10
CA ASP A 128 9.33 -11.11 0.07
C ASP A 128 9.25 -9.76 -0.66
N LEU A 129 8.32 -9.66 -1.62
CA LEU A 129 8.13 -8.43 -2.39
C LEU A 129 7.64 -7.26 -1.52
N ASN A 130 6.99 -7.53 -0.37
CA ASN A 130 6.56 -6.48 0.55
C ASN A 130 7.77 -5.81 1.22
N ALA A 131 8.77 -6.59 1.62
CA ALA A 131 10.03 -6.03 2.14
C ALA A 131 10.76 -5.19 1.09
N VAL A 132 10.77 -5.60 -0.20
CA VAL A 132 11.33 -4.77 -1.29
C VAL A 132 10.62 -3.42 -1.36
N ARG A 133 9.29 -3.42 -1.36
CA ARG A 133 8.48 -2.19 -1.41
C ARG A 133 8.71 -1.31 -0.18
N ALA A 134 8.81 -1.92 1.00
CA ALA A 134 9.12 -1.21 2.24
C ALA A 134 10.52 -0.56 2.20
N LEU A 135 11.53 -1.27 1.70
CA LEU A 135 12.89 -0.72 1.55
C LEU A 135 12.94 0.44 0.55
N ILE A 136 12.20 0.36 -0.57
CA ILE A 136 12.06 1.47 -1.52
C ILE A 136 11.42 2.68 -0.83
N LEU A 137 10.34 2.47 -0.07
CA LEU A 137 9.65 3.53 0.67
C LEU A 137 10.55 4.16 1.75
N LEU A 138 11.31 3.36 2.50
CA LEU A 138 12.33 3.86 3.43
C LEU A 138 13.41 4.67 2.72
N GLY A 139 13.84 4.23 1.53
CA GLY A 139 14.78 4.98 0.69
C GLY A 139 14.26 6.39 0.40
N ARG A 140 12.99 6.50 -0.01
CA ARG A 140 12.31 7.79 -0.23
C ARG A 140 12.22 8.63 1.04
N CYS A 141 11.83 8.04 2.16
CA CYS A 141 11.75 8.75 3.43
C CYS A 141 13.12 9.31 3.84
N HIS A 142 14.19 8.54 3.66
CA HIS A 142 15.55 9.01 3.92
C HIS A 142 16.04 10.08 2.95
N CYS A 143 15.67 10.02 1.66
CA CYS A 143 15.90 11.13 0.74
C CYS A 143 15.16 12.40 1.20
N ALA A 144 13.90 12.27 1.61
CA ALA A 144 13.08 13.39 2.08
C ALA A 144 13.58 14.00 3.41
N LEU A 145 14.35 13.23 4.18
CA LEU A 145 15.06 13.67 5.40
C LEU A 145 16.47 14.22 5.14
N ASP A 146 16.86 14.41 3.87
CA ASP A 146 18.22 14.81 3.46
C ASP A 146 19.32 13.89 4.05
N ALA A 147 19.02 12.60 4.12
CA ALA A 147 19.90 11.56 4.63
C ALA A 147 20.32 10.55 3.53
N PRO A 148 20.95 10.99 2.42
CA PRO A 148 21.19 10.16 1.25
C PRO A 148 22.11 8.95 1.52
N ALA A 149 22.99 9.04 2.53
CA ALA A 149 23.81 7.90 2.94
C ALA A 149 22.98 6.78 3.59
N ARG A 150 21.89 7.11 4.31
CA ARG A 150 20.95 6.12 4.86
C ARG A 150 20.05 5.57 3.75
N ALA A 151 19.57 6.43 2.85
CA ALA A 151 18.81 6.02 1.67
C ALA A 151 19.58 4.97 0.85
N MET A 152 20.86 5.21 0.56
CA MET A 152 21.69 4.25 -0.18
C MET A 152 21.83 2.89 0.52
N LYS A 153 21.91 2.85 1.85
CA LYS A 153 22.01 1.57 2.59
C LYS A 153 20.76 0.71 2.40
N VAL A 154 19.57 1.31 2.50
CA VAL A 154 18.30 0.57 2.32
C VAL A 154 18.07 0.20 0.85
N ILE A 155 18.52 1.04 -0.08
CA ILE A 155 18.49 0.75 -1.52
C ILE A 155 19.39 -0.44 -1.86
N ASP A 156 20.61 -0.50 -1.33
CA ASP A 156 21.53 -1.64 -1.54
C ASP A 156 20.97 -2.94 -0.93
N LEU A 157 20.16 -2.86 0.12
CA LEU A 157 19.42 -4.02 0.64
C LEU A 157 18.30 -4.44 -0.31
N ALA A 158 17.53 -3.48 -0.84
CA ALA A 158 16.47 -3.75 -1.81
C ALA A 158 17.01 -4.38 -3.10
N GLU A 159 18.15 -3.90 -3.62
CA GLU A 159 18.78 -4.47 -4.83
C GLU A 159 19.18 -5.94 -4.62
N ARG A 160 19.78 -6.26 -3.47
CA ARG A 160 20.12 -7.64 -3.11
C ARG A 160 18.89 -8.52 -2.97
N LEU A 161 17.82 -7.99 -2.37
CA LEU A 161 16.57 -8.71 -2.19
C LEU A 161 15.87 -8.97 -3.53
N ILE A 162 15.79 -7.97 -4.41
CA ILE A 162 15.26 -8.13 -5.78
C ILE A 162 16.01 -9.23 -6.52
N SER A 163 17.35 -9.23 -6.45
CA SER A 163 18.14 -10.24 -7.13
C SER A 163 17.98 -11.64 -6.52
N THR A 164 17.85 -11.72 -5.20
CA THR A 164 17.58 -12.99 -4.50
C THR A 164 16.21 -13.56 -4.89
N LEU A 165 15.21 -12.70 -5.08
CA LEU A 165 13.85 -13.10 -5.44
C LEU A 165 13.69 -13.38 -6.96
N GLY A 166 14.68 -13.04 -7.79
CA GLY A 166 14.60 -13.21 -9.24
C GLY A 166 13.52 -12.33 -9.89
N VAL A 167 13.26 -11.15 -9.31
CA VAL A 167 12.21 -10.21 -9.75
C VAL A 167 12.79 -8.98 -10.45
N GLU A 168 13.98 -9.12 -11.04
CA GLU A 168 14.59 -8.08 -11.85
C GLU A 168 13.67 -7.68 -13.02
N GLY A 169 13.58 -6.38 -13.27
CA GLY A 169 12.79 -5.86 -14.39
C GLY A 169 11.29 -5.75 -14.11
N LEU A 170 10.83 -5.96 -12.86
CA LEU A 170 9.48 -5.57 -12.42
C LEU A 170 9.38 -4.07 -12.12
N GLY A 171 8.16 -3.57 -11.90
CA GLY A 171 7.91 -2.16 -11.59
C GLY A 171 8.69 -1.66 -10.37
N GLU A 172 8.89 -2.51 -9.37
CA GLU A 172 9.72 -2.25 -8.19
C GLU A 172 11.18 -1.95 -8.54
N SER A 173 11.73 -2.58 -9.58
CA SER A 173 13.09 -2.28 -10.05
C SER A 173 13.20 -0.87 -10.61
N LEU A 174 12.17 -0.39 -11.31
CA LEU A 174 12.13 0.97 -11.84
C LEU A 174 11.99 2.01 -10.72
N TRP A 175 11.11 1.73 -9.75
CA TRP A 175 10.98 2.53 -8.54
C TRP A 175 12.30 2.64 -7.78
N LEU A 176 12.98 1.51 -7.56
CA LEU A 176 14.27 1.47 -6.90
C LEU A 176 15.33 2.30 -7.65
N ALA A 177 15.37 2.20 -8.99
CA ALA A 177 16.26 3.01 -9.81
C ALA A 177 15.99 4.51 -9.66
N ALA A 178 14.72 4.94 -9.62
CA ALA A 178 14.35 6.34 -9.44
C ALA A 178 14.78 6.88 -8.06
N VAL A 179 14.53 6.12 -6.98
CA VAL A 179 14.93 6.51 -5.61
C VAL A 179 16.47 6.52 -5.47
N LYS A 180 17.15 5.56 -6.10
CA LYS A 180 18.62 5.53 -6.14
C LYS A 180 19.19 6.73 -6.91
N ALA A 181 18.58 7.10 -8.02
CA ALA A 181 18.97 8.29 -8.77
C ALA A 181 18.78 9.57 -7.94
N GLU A 182 17.65 9.71 -7.23
CA GLU A 182 17.40 10.82 -6.31
C GLU A 182 18.49 10.93 -5.23
N ALA A 183 18.83 9.83 -4.56
CA ALA A 183 19.89 9.80 -3.55
C ALA A 183 21.27 10.20 -4.13
N GLN A 184 21.57 9.83 -5.38
CA GLN A 184 22.80 10.25 -6.06
C GLN A 184 22.77 11.75 -6.42
N CYS A 185 21.62 12.28 -6.82
CA CYS A 185 21.44 13.72 -7.09
C CYS A 185 21.68 14.56 -5.82
N GLN A 186 21.15 14.13 -4.67
CA GLN A 186 21.39 14.80 -3.38
C GLN A 186 22.88 14.83 -3.00
N GLN A 187 23.65 13.85 -3.47
CA GLN A 187 25.11 13.82 -3.30
C GLN A 187 25.88 14.60 -4.39
N GLY A 188 25.19 15.30 -5.30
CA GLY A 188 25.79 16.03 -6.43
C GLY A 188 26.31 15.13 -7.57
N ARG A 189 25.96 13.83 -7.57
CA ARG A 189 26.47 12.83 -8.52
C ARG A 189 25.51 12.62 -9.70
N PHE A 190 25.07 13.70 -10.34
CA PHE A 190 23.94 13.59 -11.28
C PHE A 190 24.24 12.81 -12.58
N HIS A 191 25.51 12.72 -13.02
CA HIS A 191 25.86 11.79 -14.12
C HIS A 191 25.58 10.34 -13.75
N ARG A 192 25.87 9.94 -12.49
CA ARG A 192 25.58 8.60 -12.00
C ARG A 192 24.08 8.38 -11.88
N ALA A 193 23.34 9.38 -11.39
CA ALA A 193 21.88 9.34 -11.34
C ALA A 193 21.27 9.12 -12.74
N SER A 194 21.72 9.87 -13.76
CA SER A 194 21.28 9.71 -15.15
C SER A 194 21.57 8.32 -15.69
N GLN A 195 22.75 7.77 -15.43
CA GLN A 195 23.08 6.41 -15.82
C GLN A 195 22.12 5.39 -15.19
N ILE A 196 21.84 5.51 -13.88
CA ILE A 196 20.91 4.63 -13.16
C ILE A 196 19.50 4.69 -13.78
N CYS A 197 18.99 5.89 -14.08
CA CYS A 197 17.68 6.05 -14.72
C CYS A 197 17.64 5.36 -16.09
N ARG A 198 18.70 5.49 -16.91
CA ARG A 198 18.78 4.82 -18.22
C ARG A 198 18.81 3.31 -18.09
N ASP A 199 19.64 2.80 -17.19
CA ASP A 199 19.80 1.36 -16.98
C ASP A 199 18.48 0.75 -16.48
N GLY A 200 17.80 1.42 -15.53
CA GLY A 200 16.48 1.01 -15.03
C GLY A 200 15.41 1.02 -16.13
N LEU A 201 15.36 2.05 -16.98
CA LEU A 201 14.44 2.12 -18.11
C LEU A 201 14.70 1.06 -19.18
N ALA A 202 15.96 0.76 -19.45
CA ALA A 202 16.35 -0.29 -20.39
C ALA A 202 15.92 -1.66 -19.86
N ALA A 203 16.13 -1.90 -18.55
CA ALA A 203 15.68 -3.12 -17.88
C ALA A 203 14.15 -3.25 -17.88
N SER A 204 13.41 -2.14 -17.77
CA SER A 204 11.94 -2.15 -17.76
C SER A 204 11.29 -2.01 -19.15
N ALA A 205 12.05 -2.08 -20.24
CA ALA A 205 11.54 -1.75 -21.58
C ALA A 205 10.39 -2.67 -22.07
N HIS A 206 10.31 -3.88 -21.51
CA HIS A 206 9.29 -4.88 -21.83
C HIS A 206 8.04 -4.77 -20.95
N LEU A 207 8.09 -3.96 -19.89
CA LEU A 207 6.93 -3.73 -19.04
C LEU A 207 5.99 -2.72 -19.69
N PRO A 208 4.67 -2.85 -19.47
CA PRO A 208 3.73 -1.77 -19.70
C PRO A 208 3.93 -0.68 -18.63
N VAL A 209 5.11 -0.06 -18.62
CA VAL A 209 5.40 1.12 -17.79
C VAL A 209 4.59 2.28 -18.33
N ASP A 210 4.11 3.16 -17.46
CA ASP A 210 3.42 4.36 -17.91
C ASP A 210 4.37 5.18 -18.79
N ALA A 211 3.92 5.51 -19.99
CA ALA A 211 4.73 6.17 -21.00
C ALA A 211 5.24 7.53 -20.48
N ASP A 212 4.51 8.15 -19.56
CA ASP A 212 4.81 9.44 -18.97
C ASP A 212 5.93 9.34 -17.92
N ALA A 213 5.86 8.43 -16.94
CA ALA A 213 6.96 8.19 -16.00
C ALA A 213 8.25 7.79 -16.72
N SER A 214 8.13 6.92 -17.73
CA SER A 214 9.25 6.57 -18.59
C SER A 214 9.80 7.77 -19.36
N ARG A 215 8.93 8.69 -19.81
CA ARG A 215 9.34 9.93 -20.51
C ARG A 215 10.08 10.87 -19.57
N TYR A 216 9.64 11.04 -18.33
CA TYR A 216 10.33 11.89 -17.35
C TYR A 216 11.68 11.33 -16.94
N LEU A 217 11.81 10.01 -16.75
CA LEU A 217 13.11 9.37 -16.51
C LEU A 217 14.04 9.49 -17.73
N ARG A 218 13.50 9.37 -18.96
CA ARG A 218 14.28 9.58 -20.20
C ARG A 218 14.72 11.03 -20.35
N ALA A 219 13.86 11.98 -20.01
CA ALA A 219 14.16 13.40 -20.05
C ALA A 219 15.23 13.75 -19.01
N ALA A 220 15.12 13.24 -17.78
CA ALA A 220 16.15 13.40 -16.74
C ALA A 220 17.51 12.86 -17.21
N ALA A 221 17.50 11.71 -17.88
CA ALA A 221 18.71 11.14 -18.46
C ALA A 221 19.30 12.00 -19.59
N ALA A 222 18.46 12.55 -20.47
CA ALA A 222 18.85 13.38 -21.60
C ALA A 222 19.41 14.74 -21.17
N GLU A 223 18.76 15.42 -20.23
CA GLU A 223 19.23 16.70 -19.66
C GLU A 223 20.65 16.60 -19.11
N SER A 224 20.95 15.48 -18.43
CA SER A 224 22.30 15.22 -17.93
C SER A 224 23.35 15.03 -19.03
N MET A 225 22.97 14.72 -20.27
CA MET A 225 23.88 14.55 -21.41
C MET A 225 24.14 15.86 -22.17
N THR A 226 23.17 16.76 -22.24
CA THR A 226 23.25 18.01 -23.03
C THR A 226 23.79 19.21 -22.25
N GLY A 227 23.54 19.31 -20.94
CA GLY A 227 23.95 20.45 -20.12
C GLY A 227 24.88 20.10 -18.96
N GLY A 228 25.20 18.82 -18.79
CA GLY A 228 25.75 18.30 -17.55
C GLY A 228 24.67 18.08 -16.49
N ALA A 229 25.13 17.66 -15.33
CA ALA A 229 24.35 17.12 -14.23
C ALA A 229 23.63 18.27 -13.48
N THR A 230 22.42 18.69 -13.93
CA THR A 230 21.74 19.93 -13.51
C THR A 230 20.56 19.74 -12.54
N PRO A 231 20.11 20.79 -11.82
CA PRO A 231 18.87 20.77 -11.03
C PRO A 231 17.62 20.33 -11.82
N ALA A 232 17.57 20.60 -13.12
CA ALA A 232 16.47 20.16 -13.99
C ALA A 232 16.33 18.63 -14.05
N ALA A 233 17.43 17.88 -13.97
CA ALA A 233 17.38 16.41 -13.92
C ALA A 233 16.72 15.89 -12.63
N MET A 234 16.86 16.62 -11.52
CA MET A 234 16.21 16.31 -10.25
C MET A 234 14.71 16.56 -10.32
N GLU A 235 14.27 17.68 -10.93
CA GLU A 235 12.85 17.97 -11.14
C GLU A 235 12.18 16.89 -12.00
N LEU A 236 12.84 16.44 -13.06
CA LEU A 236 12.33 15.39 -13.94
C LEU A 236 12.29 14.02 -13.24
N THR A 237 13.27 13.70 -12.40
CA THR A 237 13.24 12.47 -11.60
C THR A 237 12.12 12.50 -10.56
N THR A 238 11.91 13.64 -9.92
CA THR A 238 10.80 13.87 -8.97
C THR A 238 9.45 13.72 -9.66
N ALA A 239 9.29 14.31 -10.86
CA ALA A 239 8.08 14.19 -11.66
C ALA A 239 7.78 12.73 -12.05
N ALA A 240 8.81 11.93 -12.35
CA ALA A 240 8.64 10.50 -12.62
C ALA A 240 8.12 9.74 -11.40
N LEU A 241 8.68 10.00 -10.20
CA LEU A 241 8.23 9.38 -8.95
C LEU A 241 6.75 9.71 -8.68
N THR A 242 6.34 10.97 -8.85
CA THR A 242 4.95 11.40 -8.67
C THR A 242 3.97 10.66 -9.60
N ILE A 243 4.34 10.46 -10.87
CA ILE A 243 3.48 9.75 -11.83
C ILE A 243 3.35 8.28 -11.50
N LEU A 244 4.46 7.65 -11.11
CA LEU A 244 4.44 6.26 -10.69
C LEU A 244 3.54 6.09 -9.45
N ASP A 245 3.54 7.05 -8.50
CA ASP A 245 2.71 7.02 -7.28
C ASP A 245 1.21 7.09 -7.63
N ALA A 246 0.82 8.03 -8.49
CA ALA A 246 -0.58 8.20 -8.91
C ALA A 246 -1.15 6.95 -9.60
N ARG A 247 -0.32 6.22 -10.37
CA ARG A 247 -0.73 4.98 -11.06
C ARG A 247 -0.84 3.76 -10.16
N ASN A 248 -0.04 3.68 -9.10
CA ASN A 248 -0.18 2.60 -8.13
C ASN A 248 -1.60 2.58 -7.54
N GLY A 249 -2.20 3.73 -7.23
CA GLY A 249 -3.60 3.72 -6.77
C GLY A 249 -4.67 3.73 -7.87
N LEU A 250 -4.36 4.01 -9.14
CA LEU A 250 -5.26 3.65 -10.25
C LEU A 250 -5.36 2.12 -10.43
N THR A 251 -4.25 1.40 -10.20
CA THR A 251 -4.25 -0.06 -10.15
C THR A 251 -5.06 -0.56 -8.95
N ALA A 252 -4.92 0.10 -7.80
CA ALA A 252 -5.75 -0.18 -6.62
C ALA A 252 -7.25 0.08 -6.88
N LEU A 253 -7.61 1.16 -7.59
CA LEU A 253 -8.99 1.43 -8.00
C LEU A 253 -9.57 0.31 -8.86
N ARG A 254 -8.79 -0.17 -9.84
CA ARG A 254 -9.21 -1.28 -10.72
C ARG A 254 -9.37 -2.59 -9.94
N SER A 255 -8.47 -2.89 -8.99
CA SER A 255 -8.63 -4.09 -8.16
C SER A 255 -9.88 -4.02 -7.28
N ILE A 256 -10.22 -2.85 -6.74
CA ILE A 256 -11.48 -2.64 -6.01
C ILE A 256 -12.68 -2.89 -6.92
N GLN A 257 -12.68 -2.33 -8.14
CA GLN A 257 -13.77 -2.53 -9.11
C GLN A 257 -13.96 -4.01 -9.45
N THR A 258 -12.89 -4.72 -9.78
CA THR A 258 -12.95 -6.16 -10.10
C THR A 258 -13.40 -6.99 -8.89
N ARG A 259 -13.00 -6.64 -7.66
CA ARG A 259 -13.48 -7.33 -6.44
C ARG A 259 -14.93 -7.00 -6.12
N ALA A 260 -15.38 -5.77 -6.41
CA ALA A 260 -16.78 -5.37 -6.23
C ALA A 260 -17.70 -6.09 -7.22
N GLU A 261 -17.27 -6.25 -8.47
CA GLU A 261 -17.99 -7.03 -9.49
C GLU A 261 -18.04 -8.54 -9.16
N ALA A 262 -17.03 -9.07 -8.47
CA ALA A 262 -17.03 -10.46 -7.99
C ALA A 262 -17.95 -10.70 -6.77
N LEU A 263 -18.51 -9.65 -6.18
CA LEU A 263 -19.42 -9.72 -5.02
C LEU A 263 -20.90 -9.50 -5.39
N THR A 264 -21.20 -9.26 -6.67
CA THR A 264 -22.55 -9.15 -7.25
C THR A 264 -22.93 -10.37 -8.07
#